data_AF-A0A7V3J9C6-F1
#
_entry.id   AF-A0A7V3J9C6-F1
#
_cell.length_a   1.000
_cell.length_b   1.000
_cell.length_c   1.000
_cell.angle_alpha   90.00
_cell.angle_beta   90.00
_cell.angle_gamma   90.00
#
_symmetry.space_group_name_H-M   'P 1'
#
loop_
_entity.id
_entity.type
_entity.pdbx_description
1 polymer ?
#
loop_
_entity_poly.entity_id
_entity_poly.type
_entity_poly.pdbx_seq_one_letter_code
_entity_poly.pdbx_strand_id
1 'polypeptide(L)'
;MGLLHGLLNLTGFLFLVVAIFFARKHKRKLHHLFLLISFILLSSALILMLIYAGGILDLHCITGVVVFVLLLFVILSGFLFSSKKLKRRTHKVFGIIGGLLLLFQILYGFLKSLLL
;
A
#
# COMPACT_ATOMS: atom_id res chain seq x y z
N MET A 1 -19.61 5.17 -4.03
CA MET A 1 -18.24 4.79 -4.48
C MET A 1 -17.18 4.81 -3.39
N GLY A 2 -17.27 5.67 -2.37
CA GLY A 2 -16.34 5.64 -1.23
C GLY A 2 -16.22 4.26 -0.58
N LEU A 3 -17.32 3.50 -0.49
CA LEU A 3 -17.31 2.13 0.03
C LEU A 3 -16.40 1.19 -0.77
N LEU A 4 -16.54 1.14 -2.10
CA LEU A 4 -15.72 0.25 -2.94
C LEU A 4 -14.24 0.65 -2.90
N HIS A 5 -13.94 1.95 -2.97
CA HIS A 5 -12.57 2.46 -2.80
C HIS A 5 -11.98 2.09 -1.43
N GLY A 6 -12.75 2.26 -0.35
CA GLY A 6 -12.35 1.88 1.00
C GLY A 6 -12.11 0.38 1.15
N LEU A 7 -13.00 -0.46 0.61
CA LEU A 7 -12.87 -1.92 0.61
C LEU A 7 -11.63 -2.39 -0.15
N LEU A 8 -11.33 -1.80 -1.32
CA LEU A 8 -10.13 -2.11 -2.08
C LEU A 8 -8.85 -1.73 -1.31
N ASN A 9 -8.83 -0.56 -0.66
CA ASN A 9 -7.70 -0.16 0.18
C ASN A 9 -7.51 -1.08 1.39
N LEU A 10 -8.60 -1.40 2.10
CA LEU A 10 -8.55 -2.27 3.28
C LEU A 10 -8.11 -3.69 2.92
N THR A 11 -8.70 -4.29 1.88
CA THR A 11 -8.31 -5.62 1.40
C THR A 11 -6.87 -5.62 0.89
N GLY A 12 -6.46 -4.60 0.13
CA GLY A 12 -5.08 -4.41 -0.30
C GLY A 12 -4.11 -4.35 0.88
N PHE A 13 -4.46 -3.63 1.95
CA PHE A 13 -3.67 -3.58 3.18
C PHE A 13 -3.62 -4.93 3.90
N LEU A 14 -4.72 -5.67 4.01
CA LEU A 14 -4.73 -7.01 4.62
C LEU A 14 -3.81 -7.96 3.85
N PHE A 15 -3.83 -7.93 2.52
CA PHE A 15 -2.89 -8.71 1.71
C PHE A 15 -1.43 -8.28 1.92
N LEU A 16 -1.15 -6.98 2.12
CA LEU A 16 0.19 -6.50 2.47
C LEU A 16 0.65 -7.09 3.81
N VAL A 17 -0.22 -7.12 4.83
CA VAL A 17 0.07 -7.73 6.14
C VAL A 17 0.38 -9.23 5.99
N VAL A 18 -0.40 -9.94 5.19
CA VAL A 18 -0.15 -11.36 4.87
C VAL A 18 1.17 -11.54 4.13
N ALA A 19 1.51 -10.65 3.19
CA ALA A 19 2.80 -10.67 2.50
C ALA A 19 3.96 -10.50 3.49
N ILE A 20 3.85 -9.58 4.46
CA ILE A 20 4.85 -9.37 5.52
C ILE A 20 4.99 -10.63 6.40
N PHE A 21 3.88 -11.28 6.74
CA PHE A 21 3.89 -12.54 7.49
C PHE A 21 4.69 -13.63 6.76
N PHE A 22 4.45 -13.81 5.45
CA PHE A 22 5.19 -14.80 4.66
C PHE A 22 6.67 -14.43 4.46
N ALA A 23 7.01 -13.14 4.44
CA ALA A 23 8.41 -12.71 4.45
C ALA A 23 9.15 -13.14 5.72
N ARG A 24 8.49 -13.09 6.89
CA ARG A 24 9.05 -13.58 8.16
C ARG A 24 9.24 -15.08 8.17
N LYS A 25 8.33 -15.84 7.54
CA LYS A 25 8.44 -17.29 7.37
C LYS A 25 9.38 -17.72 6.23
N HIS A 26 10.15 -16.79 5.66
CA HIS A 26 11.08 -17.06 4.55
C HIS A 26 10.42 -17.66 3.28
N LYS A 27 9.09 -17.58 3.15
CA LYS A 27 8.34 -18.08 1.99
C LYS A 27 8.25 -16.99 0.90
N ARG A 28 9.36 -16.75 0.18
CA ARG A 28 9.49 -15.66 -0.80
C ARG A 28 8.44 -15.67 -1.91
N LYS A 29 8.10 -16.85 -2.47
CA LYS A 29 7.08 -16.97 -3.52
C LYS A 29 5.72 -16.44 -3.05
N LEU A 30 5.29 -16.83 -1.84
CA LEU A 30 4.04 -16.35 -1.25
C LEU A 30 4.11 -14.87 -0.88
N HIS A 31 5.23 -14.41 -0.34
CA HIS A 31 5.45 -12.98 -0.09
C HIS A 31 5.20 -12.13 -1.35
N HIS A 32 5.85 -12.48 -2.47
CA HIS A 32 5.67 -11.74 -3.73
C HIS A 32 4.27 -11.87 -4.32
N LEU A 33 3.64 -13.05 -4.21
CA LEU A 33 2.26 -13.26 -4.67
C LEU A 33 1.28 -12.35 -3.92
N PHE A 34 1.33 -12.34 -2.59
CA PHE A 34 0.46 -11.49 -1.78
C PHE A 34 0.78 -10.00 -1.92
N LEU A 35 2.06 -9.65 -2.12
CA LEU A 35 2.47 -8.28 -2.42
C LEU A 35 1.91 -7.81 -3.77
N LEU A 36 1.91 -8.67 -4.79
CA LEU A 36 1.33 -8.37 -6.10
C LEU A 36 -0.18 -8.17 -6.01
N ILE A 37 -0.90 -9.06 -5.32
CA ILE A 37 -2.35 -8.93 -5.11
C ILE A 37 -2.66 -7.61 -4.36
N SER A 38 -1.92 -7.33 -3.29
CA SER A 38 -2.02 -6.07 -2.54
C SER A 38 -1.85 -4.85 -3.46
N PHE A 39 -0.79 -4.86 -4.27
CA PHE A 39 -0.48 -3.77 -5.17
C PHE A 39 -1.55 -3.55 -6.26
N ILE A 40 -2.10 -4.63 -6.83
CA ILE A 40 -3.20 -4.55 -7.80
C ILE A 40 -4.41 -3.88 -7.15
N LEU A 41 -4.83 -4.31 -5.96
CA LEU A 41 -5.99 -3.74 -5.26
C LEU A 41 -5.80 -2.26 -4.92
N LEU A 42 -4.62 -1.88 -4.43
CA LEU A 42 -4.29 -0.47 -4.13
C LEU A 42 -4.25 0.39 -5.40
N SER A 43 -3.72 -0.14 -6.50
CA SER A 43 -3.70 0.54 -7.80
C SER A 43 -5.12 0.74 -8.34
N SER A 44 -5.96 -0.30 -8.26
CA SER A 44 -7.36 -0.22 -8.64
C SER A 44 -8.12 0.79 -7.77
N ALA A 45 -7.85 0.84 -6.47
CA ALA A 45 -8.44 1.84 -5.58
C ALA A 45 -8.06 3.28 -5.98
N LEU A 46 -6.79 3.51 -6.31
CA LEU A 46 -6.28 4.80 -6.78
C LEU A 46 -6.91 5.20 -8.12
N ILE A 47 -6.91 4.31 -9.12
CA ILE A 47 -7.51 4.56 -10.44
C ILE A 47 -9.01 4.86 -10.29
N LEU A 48 -9.72 4.07 -9.48
CA LEU A 48 -11.14 4.30 -9.20
C LEU A 48 -11.35 5.69 -8.59
N MET A 49 -10.53 6.09 -7.62
CA MET A 49 -10.62 7.42 -7.03
C MET A 49 -10.39 8.52 -8.08
N LEU A 50 -9.34 8.42 -8.90
CA LEU A 50 -9.04 9.43 -9.92
C LEU A 50 -10.16 9.59 -10.96
N ILE A 51 -10.75 8.48 -11.41
CA ILE A 51 -11.85 8.50 -12.38
C ILE A 51 -13.10 9.16 -11.77
N TYR A 52 -13.47 8.78 -10.55
CA TYR A 52 -14.72 9.24 -9.94
C TYR A 52 -14.64 10.63 -9.32
N ALA A 53 -13.51 10.99 -8.73
CA ALA A 53 -13.27 12.31 -8.17
C ALA A 53 -12.96 13.36 -9.26
N GLY A 54 -12.66 12.93 -10.49
CA GLY A 54 -12.20 13.83 -11.54
C GLY A 54 -10.80 14.41 -11.28
N GLY A 55 -10.03 13.81 -10.36
CA GLY A 55 -8.67 14.25 -10.03
C GLY A 55 -8.34 14.20 -8.54
N ILE A 56 -7.36 14.99 -8.14
CA ILE A 56 -6.89 15.12 -6.76
C ILE A 56 -7.57 16.34 -6.13
N LEU A 57 -8.59 16.11 -5.30
CA LEU A 57 -9.48 17.17 -4.82
C LEU A 57 -9.08 17.77 -3.47
N ASP A 58 -8.44 16.98 -2.60
CA ASP A 58 -8.17 17.39 -1.22
C ASP A 58 -6.91 16.76 -0.64
N LEU A 59 -6.58 17.14 0.60
CA LEU A 59 -5.39 16.67 1.30
C LEU A 59 -5.35 15.14 1.45
N HIS A 60 -6.48 14.47 1.67
CA HIS A 60 -6.52 13.01 1.73
C HIS A 60 -6.12 12.39 0.39
N CYS A 61 -6.62 12.93 -0.73
CA CYS A 61 -6.19 12.47 -2.05
C CYS A 61 -4.70 12.70 -2.30
N ILE A 62 -4.18 13.89 -1.94
CA ILE A 62 -2.75 14.24 -2.11
C ILE A 62 -1.87 13.28 -1.31
N THR A 63 -2.14 13.13 -0.01
CA THR A 63 -1.35 12.22 0.84
C THR A 63 -1.49 10.78 0.40
N GLY A 64 -2.66 10.38 -0.10
CA GLY A 64 -2.88 9.04 -0.64
C GLY A 64 -1.99 8.71 -1.83
N VAL A 65 -1.85 9.65 -2.78
CA VAL A 65 -0.93 9.50 -3.92
C VAL A 65 0.52 9.41 -3.45
N VAL A 66 0.93 10.26 -2.50
CA VAL A 66 2.28 10.21 -1.93
C VAL A 66 2.55 8.86 -1.27
N VAL A 67 1.62 8.35 -0.47
CA VAL A 67 1.74 7.02 0.17
C VAL A 67 1.85 5.92 -0.88
N PHE A 68 1.05 5.97 -1.95
CA PHE A 68 1.13 5.01 -3.05
C PHE A 68 2.50 5.03 -3.74
N VAL A 69 3.04 6.21 -4.03
CA VAL A 69 4.38 6.37 -4.61
C VAL A 69 5.47 5.83 -3.67
N LEU A 70 5.36 6.08 -2.36
CA LEU A 70 6.28 5.51 -1.38
C LEU A 70 6.21 3.98 -1.34
N LEU A 71 5.01 3.39 -1.42
CA LEU A 71 4.84 1.93 -1.51
C LEU A 71 5.48 1.36 -2.79
N LEU A 72 5.40 2.06 -3.92
CA LEU A 72 6.13 1.69 -5.14
C LEU A 72 7.64 1.66 -4.88
N PHE A 73 8.20 2.66 -4.20
CA PHE A 73 9.62 2.65 -3.80
C PHE A 73 9.95 1.47 -2.87
N VAL A 74 9.05 1.08 -1.96
CA VAL A 74 9.24 -0.12 -1.13
C VAL A 74 9.33 -1.37 -2.00
N ILE A 75 8.43 -1.54 -2.97
CA ILE A 75 8.45 -2.68 -3.89
C ILE A 75 9.75 -2.68 -4.72
N LEU A 76 10.13 -1.53 -5.28
CA LEU A 76 11.38 -1.35 -6.03
C LEU A 76 12.62 -1.66 -5.17
N SER A 77 12.61 -1.29 -3.89
CA SER A 77 13.69 -1.63 -2.96
C SER A 77 13.85 -3.14 -2.75
N GLY A 78 12.80 -3.92 -2.98
CA GLY A 78 12.84 -5.39 -2.97
C GLY A 78 13.69 -5.98 -4.10
N PHE A 79 13.69 -5.34 -5.27
CA PHE A 79 14.59 -5.69 -6.37
C PHE A 79 16.05 -5.37 -6.00
N LEU A 80 16.31 -4.18 -5.45
CA LEU A 80 17.65 -3.81 -4.97
C LEU A 80 18.17 -4.73 -3.86
N PHE A 81 17.28 -5.19 -2.97
CA PHE A 81 17.60 -6.21 -1.97
C PHE A 81 17.96 -7.55 -2.63
N SER A 82 17.18 -7.98 -3.62
CA SER A 82 17.43 -9.23 -4.37
C SER A 82 18.75 -9.18 -5.15
N SER A 83 19.11 -8.00 -5.68
CA SER A 83 20.40 -7.73 -6.32
C SER A 83 21.55 -7.49 -5.33
N LYS A 84 21.35 -7.71 -4.02
CA LYS A 84 22.33 -7.49 -2.94
C LYS A 84 22.85 -6.05 -2.82
N LYS A 85 22.21 -5.08 -3.47
CA LYS A 85 22.54 -3.64 -3.39
C LYS A 85 21.95 -2.97 -2.15
N LEU A 86 20.98 -3.60 -1.50
CA LEU A 86 20.33 -3.11 -0.29
C LEU A 86 20.34 -4.16 0.81
N LYS A 87 20.60 -3.76 2.05
CA LYS A 87 20.58 -4.67 3.22
C LYS A 87 19.14 -5.07 3.56
N ARG A 88 18.95 -6.32 4.01
CA ARG A 88 17.63 -6.84 4.47
C ARG A 88 16.99 -5.94 5.53
N ARG A 89 17.78 -5.40 6.46
CA ARG A 89 17.31 -4.50 7.54
C ARG A 89 16.68 -3.23 6.95
N THR A 90 17.31 -2.65 5.93
CA THR A 90 16.82 -1.43 5.27
C THR A 90 15.51 -1.69 4.53
N HIS A 91 15.43 -2.76 3.72
CA HIS A 91 14.18 -3.14 3.05
C HIS A 91 13.04 -3.40 4.05
N LYS A 92 13.35 -4.08 5.16
CA LYS A 92 12.39 -4.33 6.24
C LYS A 92 11.87 -3.03 6.85
N VAL A 93 12.74 -2.05 7.10
CA VAL A 93 12.34 -0.74 7.63
C VAL A 93 11.42 -0.02 6.65
N PHE A 94 11.78 0.02 5.36
CA PHE A 94 10.92 0.61 4.32
C PHE A 94 9.55 -0.06 4.25
N GLY A 95 9.49 -1.39 4.31
CA GLY A 95 8.24 -2.13 4.34
C GLY A 95 7.36 -1.83 5.54
N ILE A 96 7.95 -1.70 6.73
CA ILE A 96 7.20 -1.35 7.96
C ILE A 96 6.68 0.08 7.88
N ILE A 97 7.51 1.04 7.50
CA ILE A 97 7.12 2.45 7.38
C ILE A 97 6.02 2.60 6.33
N GLY A 98 6.19 2.00 5.15
CA GLY A 98 5.16 2.02 4.09
C GLY A 98 3.84 1.41 4.56
N GLY A 99 3.88 0.28 5.27
CA GLY A 99 2.68 -0.33 5.84
C GLY A 99 1.98 0.55 6.88
N LEU A 100 2.72 1.23 7.76
CA LEU A 100 2.17 2.16 8.74
C LEU A 100 1.54 3.39 8.06
N LEU A 101 2.21 3.95 7.06
CA LEU A 101 1.68 5.08 6.29
C LEU A 101 0.36 4.72 5.58
N LEU A 102 0.29 3.53 4.98
CA LEU A 102 -0.95 3.03 4.37
C LEU A 102 -2.06 2.85 5.41
N LEU A 103 -1.74 2.31 6.59
CA LEU A 103 -2.72 2.18 7.67
C LEU A 103 -3.26 3.54 8.11
N PHE A 104 -2.38 4.52 8.36
CA PHE A 104 -2.81 5.87 8.73
C PHE A 104 -3.65 6.54 7.64
N GLN A 105 -3.31 6.30 6.37
CA GLN A 105 -4.10 6.82 5.25
C GLN A 105 -5.51 6.21 5.22
N ILE A 106 -5.64 4.90 5.45
CA ILE A 106 -6.96 4.23 5.54
C ILE A 106 -7.77 4.79 6.71
N LEU A 107 -7.14 4.94 7.88
CA LEU A 107 -7.79 5.51 9.06
C LEU A 107 -8.22 6.97 8.81
N TYR A 108 -7.39 7.77 8.16
CA TYR A 108 -7.74 9.14 7.80
C TYR A 108 -8.95 9.20 6.87
N GLY A 109 -9.00 8.34 5.83
CA GLY A 109 -10.14 8.25 4.94
C GLY A 109 -11.43 7.84 5.65
N PHE A 110 -11.32 6.85 6.55
CA PHE A 110 -12.44 6.40 7.38
C PHE A 110 -12.96 7.51 8.31
N LEU A 111 -12.08 8.19 9.05
CA LEU A 111 -12.46 9.29 9.94
C LEU A 111 -13.11 10.44 9.16
N LYS A 112 -12.54 10.82 8.01
CA LYS A 112 -13.12 11.84 7.15
C LYS A 112 -14.52 11.48 6.67
N SER A 113 -14.78 10.20 6.37
CA SER A 113 -16.11 9.73 5.97
C SER A 113 -17.14 9.69 7.09
N LEU A 114 -16.70 9.74 8.36
CA LEU A 114 -17.58 9.80 9.53
C LEU A 114 -18.01 11.25 9.86
N LEU A 115 -17.18 12.22 9.48
CA LEU A 115 -17.36 13.64 9.81
C LEU A 115 -18.13 14.44 8.74
N LEU A 116 -18.47 13.80 7.61
CA LEU A 116 -19.23 14.35 6.49
C LEU A 116 -20.54 13.58 6.33
#